data_AF-A0A6A6FRK2-F1
#
_entry.id   AF-A0A6A6FRK2-F1
#
_cell.length_a   1.000
_cell.length_b   1.000
_cell.length_c   1.000
_cell.angle_alpha   90.00
_cell.angle_beta   90.00
_cell.angle_gamma   90.00
#
_symmetry.space_group_name_H-M   'P 1'
#
loop_
_entity.id
_entity.type
_entity.pdbx_description
1 polymer ?
#
loop_
_entity_poly.entity_id
_entity_poly.type
_entity_poly.pdbx_seq_one_letter_code
_entity_poly.pdbx_strand_id
1 'polypeptide(L)'
;LLWAIEHQHQDIVAWLLSEDINISCYEVKKATLMKNTAILQLLFEKAWNINTAFGWDDPPALAYAVEDANLTAWFLAHGADPNASCPMDKTPLSAAVQYAPLSVVQMLFANGGNVERGQLLHAAIWRKLDDRKTMVEYVLQRGAAVNAVLYQNRPEIYLMREPFGLGTPLHAAAAIGDEDVLRVLIRHGAKLDIKDSRGFLAVERAEVNGHGSVAQFLRQ
;
A
#
# COMPACT_ATOMS: atom_id res chain seq x y z
N LEU A 1 20.97 18.53 9.09
CA LEU A 1 19.70 18.73 8.37
C LEU A 1 18.52 18.18 9.14
N LEU A 2 18.50 16.88 9.47
CA LEU A 2 17.43 16.24 10.24
C LEU A 2 16.98 17.02 11.50
N TRP A 3 17.90 17.37 12.41
CA TRP A 3 17.56 18.13 13.63
C TRP A 3 16.80 19.44 13.35
N ALA A 4 17.18 20.18 12.31
CA ALA A 4 16.51 21.43 11.93
C ALA A 4 15.08 21.17 11.42
N ILE A 5 14.86 20.05 10.72
CA ILE A 5 13.53 19.61 10.30
C ILE A 5 12.69 19.25 11.52
N GLU A 6 13.25 18.50 12.49
CA GLU A 6 12.53 18.08 13.71
C GLU A 6 12.01 19.26 14.53
N HIS A 7 12.73 20.38 14.52
CA HIS A 7 12.38 21.60 15.23
C HIS A 7 11.70 22.65 14.34
N GLN A 8 11.37 22.30 13.08
CA GLN A 8 10.70 23.16 12.11
C GLN A 8 11.42 24.49 11.83
N HIS A 9 12.75 24.50 11.94
CA HIS A 9 13.58 25.67 11.67
C HIS A 9 13.82 25.83 10.16
N GLN A 10 12.83 26.36 9.45
CA GLN A 10 12.86 26.51 7.99
C GLN A 10 14.10 27.28 7.49
N ASP A 11 14.50 28.35 8.17
CA ASP A 11 15.66 29.16 7.78
C ASP A 11 16.97 28.37 7.89
N ILE A 12 17.10 27.56 8.95
CA ILE A 12 18.25 26.68 9.15
C ILE A 12 18.25 25.56 8.11
N VAL A 13 17.09 25.02 7.75
CA VAL A 13 16.96 24.04 6.66
C VAL A 13 17.40 24.65 5.33
N ALA A 14 16.92 25.84 4.98
CA ALA A 14 17.30 26.53 3.75
C ALA A 14 18.81 26.79 3.67
N TRP A 15 19.40 27.25 4.78
CA TRP A 15 20.84 27.45 4.88
C TRP A 15 21.63 26.14 4.77
N LEU A 16 21.21 25.07 5.47
CA LEU A 16 21.87 23.76 5.37
C LEU A 16 21.79 23.17 3.96
N LEU A 17 20.71 23.45 3.23
CA LEU A 17 20.55 23.03 1.84
C LEU A 17 21.32 23.91 0.84
N SER A 18 21.75 25.13 1.22
CA SER A 18 22.67 25.92 0.39
C SER A 18 24.12 25.40 0.44
N GLU A 19 24.47 24.64 1.47
CA GLU A 19 25.79 24.01 1.65
C GLU A 19 25.92 22.64 0.96
N ASP A 20 25.04 22.32 -0.02
CA ASP A 20 25.02 21.06 -0.78
C ASP A 20 25.03 19.78 0.08
N ILE A 21 24.40 19.83 1.26
CA ILE A 21 24.22 18.65 2.11
C ILE A 21 23.30 17.66 1.40
N ASN A 22 23.76 16.40 1.27
CA ASN A 22 22.99 15.32 0.68
C ASN A 22 21.69 15.07 1.46
N ILE A 23 20.55 15.04 0.75
CA ILE A 23 19.23 14.76 1.32
C ILE A 23 19.06 13.25 1.41
N SER A 24 18.96 12.70 2.63
CA SER A 24 18.63 11.29 2.79
C SER A 24 17.12 11.07 2.85
N CYS A 25 16.69 9.82 2.67
CA CYS A 25 15.30 9.43 2.82
C CYS A 25 14.75 9.73 4.23
N TYR A 26 15.60 9.77 5.26
CA TYR A 26 15.18 10.05 6.63
C TYR A 26 14.69 11.49 6.82
N GLU A 27 15.38 12.47 6.24
CA GLU A 27 14.94 13.87 6.30
C GLU A 27 13.59 14.08 5.62
N VAL A 28 13.43 13.52 4.43
CA VAL A 28 12.18 13.60 3.66
C VAL A 28 11.04 12.91 4.40
N LYS A 29 11.28 11.70 4.91
CA LYS A 29 10.29 10.96 5.69
C LYS A 29 9.84 11.74 6.92
N LYS A 30 10.79 12.33 7.65
CA LYS A 30 10.49 13.15 8.82
C LYS A 30 9.70 14.40 8.45
N ALA A 31 10.10 15.13 7.42
CA ALA A 31 9.37 16.30 6.93
C ALA A 31 7.93 15.96 6.50
N THR A 32 7.74 14.79 5.86
CA THR A 32 6.43 14.28 5.45
C THR A 32 5.54 13.99 6.66
N LEU A 33 6.06 13.28 7.67
CA LEU A 33 5.32 12.97 8.89
C LEU A 33 4.95 14.22 9.70
N MET A 34 5.77 15.27 9.62
CA MET A 34 5.51 16.56 10.24
C MET A 34 4.53 17.43 9.43
N LYS A 35 4.14 16.98 8.23
CA LYS A 35 3.21 17.67 7.32
C LYS A 35 3.66 19.10 6.95
N ASN A 36 4.96 19.37 7.00
CA ASN A 36 5.50 20.68 6.72
C ASN A 36 5.80 20.83 5.22
N THR A 37 4.83 21.36 4.49
CA THR A 37 4.94 21.57 3.04
C THR A 37 6.02 22.58 2.65
N ALA A 38 6.35 23.55 3.52
CA ALA A 38 7.41 24.51 3.25
C ALA A 38 8.80 23.84 3.26
N ILE A 39 9.05 22.95 4.23
CA ILE A 39 10.29 22.15 4.25
C ILE A 39 10.33 21.17 3.07
N LEU A 40 9.20 20.51 2.75
CA LEU A 40 9.14 19.61 1.60
C LEU A 40 9.40 20.34 0.27
N GLN A 41 8.90 21.57 0.13
CA GLN A 41 9.17 22.44 -1.02
C GLN A 41 10.67 22.71 -1.16
N LEU A 42 11.34 23.09 -0.06
CA LEU A 42 12.78 23.34 -0.06
C LEU A 42 13.59 22.09 -0.44
N LEU A 43 13.20 20.91 0.08
CA LEU A 43 13.84 19.64 -0.26
C LEU A 43 13.65 19.32 -1.75
N PHE A 44 12.44 19.53 -2.28
CA PHE A 44 12.10 19.28 -3.68
C PHE A 44 12.88 20.19 -4.63
N GLU A 45 12.99 21.49 -4.32
CA GLU A 45 13.80 22.46 -5.08
C GLU A 45 15.29 22.10 -5.13
N LYS A 46 15.76 21.33 -4.14
CA LYS A 46 17.14 20.85 -4.03
C LYS A 46 17.34 19.46 -4.64
N ALA A 47 16.56 19.15 -5.67
CA ALA A 47 16.63 17.95 -6.50
C ALA A 47 16.33 16.63 -5.75
N TRP A 48 15.58 16.67 -4.65
CA TRP A 48 14.96 15.45 -4.13
C TRP A 48 13.95 14.91 -5.14
N ASN A 49 14.16 13.68 -5.59
CA ASN A 49 13.20 12.97 -6.42
C ASN A 49 12.03 12.43 -5.57
N ILE A 50 10.86 13.05 -5.77
CA ILE A 50 9.60 12.77 -5.05
C ILE A 50 9.12 11.31 -5.14
N ASN A 51 9.55 10.59 -6.19
CA ASN A 51 9.16 9.21 -6.49
C ASN A 51 10.18 8.16 -6.02
N THR A 52 11.28 8.59 -5.41
CA THR A 52 12.28 7.67 -4.87
C THR A 52 11.74 6.93 -3.66
N ALA A 53 11.78 5.60 -3.71
CA ALA A 53 11.50 4.76 -2.55
C ALA A 53 12.56 4.98 -1.46
N PHE A 54 12.13 5.04 -0.21
CA PHE A 54 13.03 5.24 0.92
C PHE A 54 13.89 4.03 1.25
N GLY A 55 13.49 2.84 0.79
CA GLY A 55 14.21 1.60 1.03
C GLY A 55 13.52 0.38 0.42
N TRP A 56 13.99 -0.80 0.79
CA TRP A 56 13.53 -2.06 0.21
C TRP A 56 12.05 -2.38 0.49
N ASP A 57 11.59 -2.12 1.72
CA ASP A 57 10.19 -2.26 2.14
C ASP A 57 9.52 -0.91 2.47
N ASP A 58 10.15 0.18 2.03
CA ASP A 58 9.80 1.54 2.41
C ASP A 58 9.44 2.34 1.15
N PRO A 59 8.13 2.53 0.86
CA PRO A 59 7.66 3.17 -0.36
C PRO A 59 8.03 4.67 -0.43
N PRO A 60 7.81 5.32 -1.57
CA PRO A 60 8.04 6.76 -1.70
C PRO A 60 7.24 7.60 -0.71
N ALA A 61 7.71 8.83 -0.47
CA ALA A 61 7.18 9.76 0.54
C ALA A 61 5.66 9.91 0.53
N LEU A 62 5.03 9.92 -0.66
CA LEU A 62 3.58 10.04 -0.79
C LEU A 62 2.82 8.98 0.02
N ALA A 63 3.36 7.77 0.18
CA ALA A 63 2.74 6.70 0.97
C ALA A 63 2.54 7.06 2.45
N TYR A 64 3.32 8.01 2.99
CA TYR A 64 3.22 8.50 4.37
C TYR A 64 2.32 9.73 4.49
N ALA A 65 1.89 10.31 3.37
CA ALA A 65 1.00 11.46 3.33
C ALA A 65 -0.49 11.08 3.19
N VAL A 66 -0.79 9.83 2.82
CA VAL A 66 -2.13 9.39 2.37
C VAL A 66 -3.25 9.55 3.39
N GLU A 67 -2.94 9.62 4.69
CA GLU A 67 -3.97 9.87 5.71
C GLU A 67 -4.41 11.35 5.75
N ASP A 68 -3.64 12.25 5.14
CA ASP A 68 -3.94 13.67 5.03
C ASP A 68 -4.24 14.05 3.57
N ALA A 69 -5.49 14.39 3.30
CA ALA A 69 -5.94 14.71 1.96
C ALA A 69 -5.23 15.94 1.36
N ASN A 70 -4.93 16.95 2.18
CA ASN A 70 -4.27 18.17 1.70
C ASN A 70 -2.81 17.92 1.37
N LEU A 71 -2.11 17.17 2.24
CA LEU A 71 -0.72 16.81 1.99
C LEU A 71 -0.62 15.88 0.77
N THR A 72 -1.52 14.90 0.65
CA THR A 72 -1.56 14.02 -0.53
C THR A 72 -1.79 14.82 -1.81
N ALA A 73 -2.73 15.77 -1.81
CA ALA A 73 -2.98 16.65 -2.95
C ALA A 73 -1.73 17.49 -3.29
N TRP A 74 -1.01 17.98 -2.29
CA TRP A 74 0.27 18.68 -2.49
C TRP A 74 1.28 17.79 -3.20
N PHE A 75 1.50 16.56 -2.73
CA PHE A 75 2.43 15.62 -3.38
C PHE A 75 2.06 15.34 -4.84
N LEU A 76 0.77 15.10 -5.12
CA LEU A 76 0.28 14.85 -6.47
C LEU A 76 0.48 16.07 -7.39
N ALA A 77 0.23 17.28 -6.87
CA ALA A 77 0.49 18.53 -7.60
C ALA A 77 1.98 18.72 -7.95
N HIS A 78 2.89 18.08 -7.21
CA HIS A 78 4.35 18.11 -7.43
C HIS A 78 4.87 16.88 -8.20
N GLY A 79 3.98 16.14 -8.86
CA GLY A 79 4.37 15.03 -9.75
C GLY A 79 4.68 13.72 -9.03
N ALA A 80 4.21 13.53 -7.80
CA ALA A 80 4.25 12.24 -7.15
C ALA A 80 3.40 11.21 -7.92
N ASP A 81 4.01 10.09 -8.28
CA ASP A 81 3.36 8.98 -8.96
C ASP A 81 2.70 8.05 -7.92
N PRO A 82 1.36 7.87 -7.95
CA PRO A 82 0.67 6.96 -7.04
C PRO A 82 1.12 5.49 -7.19
N ASN A 83 1.78 5.14 -8.30
CA ASN A 83 2.25 3.80 -8.64
C ASN A 83 3.73 3.57 -8.34
N ALA A 84 4.49 4.62 -7.95
CA ALA A 84 5.90 4.47 -7.64
C ALA A 84 6.06 3.49 -6.46
N SER A 85 6.83 2.42 -6.67
CA SER A 85 6.90 1.30 -5.74
C SER A 85 8.30 1.13 -5.14
N CYS A 86 8.38 0.69 -3.88
CA CYS A 86 9.60 0.08 -3.38
C CYS A 86 9.81 -1.34 -3.97
N PRO A 87 11.00 -1.95 -3.80
CA PRO A 87 11.26 -3.33 -4.23
C PRO A 87 10.24 -4.37 -3.75
N MET A 88 9.57 -4.16 -2.62
CA MET A 88 8.47 -4.99 -2.11
C MET A 88 7.12 -4.75 -2.79
N ASP A 89 7.08 -4.02 -3.92
CA ASP A 89 5.87 -3.66 -4.65
C ASP A 89 4.85 -2.90 -3.78
N LYS A 90 5.28 -2.21 -2.72
CA LYS A 90 4.41 -1.28 -1.99
C LYS A 90 4.42 0.07 -2.67
N THR A 91 3.23 0.61 -2.92
CA THR A 91 3.00 1.90 -3.59
C THR A 91 2.25 2.86 -2.67
N PRO A 92 2.29 4.18 -2.93
CA PRO A 92 1.42 5.11 -2.25
C PRO A 92 -0.07 4.76 -2.39
N LEU A 93 -0.51 4.27 -3.56
CA LEU A 93 -1.88 3.80 -3.74
C LEU A 93 -2.22 2.60 -2.83
N SER A 94 -1.31 1.64 -2.66
CA SER A 94 -1.53 0.52 -1.73
C SER A 94 -1.59 0.97 -0.27
N ALA A 95 -0.78 1.97 0.11
CA ALA A 95 -0.83 2.55 1.46
C ALA A 95 -2.17 3.25 1.68
N ALA A 96 -2.64 4.03 0.71
CA ALA A 96 -3.96 4.68 0.80
C ALA A 96 -5.09 3.65 0.91
N VAL A 97 -5.05 2.57 0.13
CA VAL A 97 -6.04 1.47 0.22
C VAL A 97 -6.04 0.81 1.59
N GLN A 98 -4.90 0.76 2.29
CA GLN A 98 -4.81 0.13 3.60
C GLN A 98 -5.17 1.06 4.78
N TYR A 99 -4.86 2.36 4.67
CA TYR A 99 -4.88 3.30 5.81
C TYR A 99 -5.75 4.55 5.58
N ALA A 100 -6.01 4.95 4.33
CA ALA A 100 -6.66 6.22 4.04
C ALA A 100 -8.17 6.08 3.76
N PRO A 101 -8.96 7.15 3.95
CA PRO A 101 -10.35 7.20 3.50
C PRO A 101 -10.50 6.99 1.99
N LEU A 102 -11.67 6.50 1.57
CA LEU A 102 -11.98 6.25 0.16
C LEU A 102 -11.77 7.49 -0.74
N SER A 103 -12.01 8.70 -0.22
CA SER A 103 -11.78 9.95 -0.96
C SER A 103 -10.33 10.13 -1.40
N VAL A 104 -9.35 9.75 -0.57
CA VAL A 104 -7.92 9.81 -0.93
C VAL A 104 -7.60 8.75 -1.96
N VAL A 105 -8.14 7.54 -1.81
CA VAL A 105 -7.95 6.46 -2.79
C VAL A 105 -8.51 6.88 -4.16
N GLN A 106 -9.69 7.50 -4.20
CA GLN A 106 -10.28 8.07 -5.41
C GLN A 106 -9.40 9.16 -6.02
N MET A 107 -8.84 10.04 -5.19
CA MET A 107 -7.92 11.08 -5.66
C MET A 107 -6.65 10.49 -6.30
N LEU A 108 -6.07 9.44 -5.73
CA LEU A 108 -4.90 8.77 -6.32
C LEU A 108 -5.24 8.07 -7.65
N PHE A 109 -6.42 7.44 -7.74
CA PHE A 109 -6.89 6.89 -9.01
C PHE A 109 -7.14 7.96 -10.08
N ALA A 110 -7.67 9.13 -9.69
CA ALA A 110 -7.85 10.27 -10.59
C ALA A 110 -6.51 10.83 -11.11
N ASN A 111 -5.43 10.64 -10.36
CA ASN A 111 -4.07 11.06 -10.73
C ASN A 111 -3.22 9.90 -11.31
N GLY A 112 -3.85 8.96 -12.02
CA GLY A 112 -3.14 7.92 -12.77
C GLY A 112 -2.83 6.64 -11.99
N GLY A 113 -3.45 6.44 -10.82
CA GLY A 113 -3.35 5.18 -10.07
C GLY A 113 -3.77 3.96 -10.89
N ASN A 114 -2.95 2.92 -10.87
CA ASN A 114 -3.13 1.66 -11.57
C ASN A 114 -3.49 0.53 -10.59
N VAL A 115 -4.62 -0.12 -10.85
CA VAL A 115 -5.16 -1.21 -10.01
C VAL A 115 -4.26 -2.45 -9.97
N GLU A 116 -3.43 -2.66 -10.98
CA GLU A 116 -2.54 -3.82 -11.11
C GLU A 116 -1.21 -3.66 -10.35
N ARG A 117 -0.95 -2.48 -9.77
CA ARG A 117 0.27 -2.17 -9.01
C ARG A 117 -0.03 -2.20 -7.51
N GLY A 118 0.94 -2.54 -6.66
CA GLY A 118 0.74 -2.37 -5.23
C GLY A 118 0.01 -3.49 -4.50
N GLN A 119 -0.28 -4.62 -5.16
CA GLN A 119 -1.09 -5.71 -4.60
C GLN A 119 -2.42 -5.19 -3.96
N LEU A 120 -3.11 -4.25 -4.62
CA LEU A 120 -4.19 -3.46 -3.99
C LEU A 120 -5.30 -4.30 -3.36
N LEU A 121 -5.65 -5.43 -3.98
CA LEU A 121 -6.72 -6.28 -3.46
C LEU A 121 -6.31 -6.96 -2.14
N HIS A 122 -5.05 -7.39 -1.99
CA HIS A 122 -4.52 -7.85 -0.72
C HIS A 122 -4.39 -6.70 0.30
N ALA A 123 -3.97 -5.52 -0.14
CA ALA A 123 -3.93 -4.32 0.72
C ALA A 123 -5.33 -3.95 1.25
N ALA A 124 -6.36 -4.08 0.42
CA ALA A 124 -7.76 -3.86 0.80
C ALA A 124 -8.23 -4.88 1.84
N ILE A 125 -7.79 -6.14 1.75
CA ILE A 125 -8.11 -7.18 2.74
C ILE A 125 -7.42 -6.91 4.08
N TRP A 126 -6.17 -6.42 4.07
CA TRP A 126 -5.44 -6.07 5.29
C TRP A 126 -5.67 -4.64 5.78
N ARG A 127 -6.71 -3.98 5.24
CA ARG A 127 -7.12 -2.63 5.60
C ARG A 127 -7.38 -2.49 7.10
N LYS A 128 -6.99 -1.33 7.63
CA LYS A 128 -7.06 -0.98 9.06
C LYS A 128 -8.30 -0.19 9.47
N LEU A 129 -9.06 0.30 8.50
CA LEU A 129 -10.33 0.97 8.70
C LEU A 129 -11.50 -0.04 8.62
N ASP A 130 -12.62 0.30 9.25
CA ASP A 130 -13.79 -0.60 9.40
C ASP A 130 -14.61 -0.78 8.10
N ASP A 131 -14.25 -0.11 7.01
CA ASP A 131 -14.90 -0.14 5.69
C ASP A 131 -14.24 -1.15 4.72
N ARG A 132 -13.61 -2.20 5.25
CA ARG A 132 -12.87 -3.21 4.48
C ARG A 132 -13.65 -3.75 3.29
N LYS A 133 -14.89 -4.20 3.52
CA LYS A 133 -15.77 -4.73 2.47
C LYS A 133 -15.97 -3.74 1.34
N THR A 134 -16.29 -2.49 1.67
CA THR A 134 -16.48 -1.41 0.69
C THR A 134 -15.22 -1.17 -0.14
N MET A 135 -14.05 -1.17 0.50
CA MET A 135 -12.78 -1.00 -0.21
C MET A 135 -12.46 -2.18 -1.14
N VAL A 136 -12.72 -3.42 -0.69
CA VAL A 136 -12.56 -4.62 -1.52
C VAL A 136 -13.47 -4.58 -2.74
N GLU A 137 -14.75 -4.25 -2.57
CA GLU A 137 -15.70 -4.09 -3.68
C GLU A 137 -15.24 -2.98 -4.64
N TYR A 138 -14.80 -1.84 -4.11
CA TYR A 138 -14.31 -0.73 -4.93
C TYR A 138 -13.09 -1.12 -5.78
N VAL A 139 -12.09 -1.78 -5.18
CA VAL A 139 -10.87 -2.21 -5.90
C VAL A 139 -11.20 -3.27 -6.96
N LEU A 140 -12.14 -4.18 -6.69
CA LEU A 140 -12.63 -5.15 -7.68
C LEU A 140 -13.37 -4.47 -8.85
N GLN A 141 -14.22 -3.48 -8.58
CA GLN A 141 -14.91 -2.70 -9.61
C GLN A 141 -13.93 -1.91 -10.50
N ARG A 142 -12.74 -1.58 -9.99
CA ARG A 142 -11.64 -0.96 -10.77
C ARG A 142 -10.88 -1.95 -11.65
N GLY A 143 -11.22 -3.24 -11.62
CA GLY A 143 -10.63 -4.27 -12.48
C GLY A 143 -9.52 -5.09 -11.82
N ALA A 144 -9.38 -5.07 -10.50
CA ALA A 144 -8.41 -5.91 -9.81
C ALA A 144 -8.67 -7.40 -10.08
N ALA A 145 -7.61 -8.15 -10.41
CA ALA A 145 -7.72 -9.59 -10.66
C ALA A 145 -8.05 -10.35 -9.37
N VAL A 146 -9.28 -10.82 -9.23
CA VAL A 146 -9.81 -11.52 -8.04
C VAL A 146 -9.01 -12.78 -7.65
N ASN A 147 -8.37 -13.42 -8.63
CA ASN A 147 -7.62 -14.66 -8.46
C ASN A 147 -6.09 -14.46 -8.51
N ALA A 148 -5.59 -13.22 -8.52
CA ALA A 148 -4.14 -12.97 -8.55
C ALA A 148 -3.47 -13.51 -7.27
N VAL A 149 -2.42 -14.29 -7.43
CA VAL A 149 -1.61 -14.74 -6.28
C VAL A 149 -0.67 -13.61 -5.86
N LEU A 150 -0.50 -13.41 -4.55
CA LEU A 150 0.37 -12.37 -4.01
C LEU A 150 1.79 -12.47 -4.60
N TYR A 151 2.29 -11.38 -5.17
CA TYR A 151 3.59 -11.29 -5.85
C TYR A 151 3.78 -12.19 -7.08
N GLN A 152 2.72 -12.77 -7.66
CA GLN A 152 2.82 -13.65 -8.84
C GLN A 152 3.56 -13.00 -10.01
N ASN A 153 3.39 -11.70 -10.20
CA ASN A 153 4.03 -10.92 -11.27
C ASN A 153 5.39 -10.32 -10.84
N ARG A 154 5.94 -10.74 -9.70
CA ARG A 154 7.20 -10.26 -9.12
C ARG A 154 8.07 -11.46 -8.70
N PRO A 155 8.71 -12.17 -9.65
CA PRO A 155 9.39 -13.45 -9.38
C PRO A 155 10.41 -13.41 -8.25
N GLU A 156 11.21 -12.35 -8.15
CA GLU A 156 12.21 -12.18 -7.10
C GLU A 156 11.59 -12.14 -5.70
N ILE A 157 10.50 -11.39 -5.55
CA ILE A 157 9.76 -11.27 -4.28
C ILE A 157 9.03 -12.56 -3.99
N TYR A 158 8.41 -13.16 -5.01
CA TYR A 158 7.68 -14.41 -4.89
C TYR A 158 8.57 -15.51 -4.32
N LEU A 159 9.75 -15.74 -4.90
CA LEU A 159 10.69 -16.76 -4.42
C LEU A 159 11.15 -16.48 -2.98
N MET A 160 11.43 -15.22 -2.66
CA MET A 160 11.84 -14.84 -1.30
C MET A 160 10.72 -15.08 -0.26
N ARG A 161 9.46 -14.91 -0.67
CA ARG A 161 8.31 -14.96 0.22
C ARG A 161 7.48 -16.26 0.10
N GLU A 162 7.87 -17.16 -0.78
CA GLU A 162 7.20 -18.45 -1.03
C GLU A 162 6.94 -19.26 0.25
N PRO A 163 7.87 -19.34 1.22
CA PRO A 163 7.65 -20.11 2.45
C PRO A 163 6.54 -19.57 3.36
N PHE A 164 6.05 -18.34 3.12
CA PHE A 164 4.98 -17.72 3.91
C PHE A 164 3.57 -18.10 3.44
N GLY A 165 3.42 -18.73 2.27
CA GLY A 165 2.10 -19.08 1.74
C GLY A 165 1.42 -17.95 0.98
N LEU A 166 2.04 -17.53 -0.11
CA LEU A 166 1.53 -16.53 -1.03
C LEU A 166 0.31 -17.12 -1.74
N GLY A 167 -0.87 -16.57 -1.41
CA GLY A 167 -2.14 -17.03 -1.92
C GLY A 167 -2.93 -15.92 -2.63
N THR A 168 -4.10 -16.30 -3.11
CA THR A 168 -5.09 -15.37 -3.67
C THR A 168 -5.70 -14.47 -2.58
N PRO A 169 -6.40 -13.40 -2.96
CA PRO A 169 -7.26 -12.62 -2.06
C PRO A 169 -8.15 -13.50 -1.17
N LEU A 170 -8.66 -14.61 -1.71
CA LEU A 170 -9.50 -15.54 -0.95
C LEU A 170 -8.73 -16.23 0.19
N HIS A 171 -7.46 -16.58 0.00
CA HIS A 171 -6.61 -17.13 1.07
C HIS A 171 -6.38 -16.10 2.17
N ALA A 172 -6.14 -14.84 1.80
CA ALA A 172 -5.94 -13.76 2.77
C ALA A 172 -7.22 -13.50 3.58
N ALA A 173 -8.39 -13.46 2.94
CA ALA A 173 -9.68 -13.31 3.62
C ALA A 173 -9.99 -14.51 4.54
N ALA A 174 -9.68 -15.73 4.10
CA ALA A 174 -9.83 -16.94 4.89
C ALA A 174 -8.91 -16.97 6.12
N ALA A 175 -7.65 -16.53 5.97
CA ALA A 175 -6.68 -16.47 7.05
C ALA A 175 -6.99 -15.43 8.14
N ILE A 176 -7.80 -14.40 7.83
CA ILE A 176 -8.27 -13.41 8.81
C ILE A 176 -9.67 -13.73 9.36
N GLY A 177 -10.38 -14.69 8.75
CA GLY A 177 -11.73 -15.09 9.16
C GLY A 177 -12.84 -14.12 8.77
N ASP A 178 -12.66 -13.33 7.70
CA ASP A 178 -13.62 -12.30 7.28
C ASP A 178 -14.62 -12.84 6.26
N GLU A 179 -15.72 -13.39 6.77
CA GLU A 179 -16.77 -14.01 5.95
C GLU A 179 -17.43 -13.04 4.96
N ASP A 180 -17.58 -11.76 5.33
CA ASP A 180 -18.20 -10.74 4.47
C ASP A 180 -17.32 -10.46 3.23
N VAL A 181 -16.01 -10.32 3.44
CA VAL A 181 -15.05 -10.17 2.34
C VAL A 181 -15.01 -11.43 1.48
N LEU A 182 -15.05 -12.62 2.08
CA LEU A 182 -15.14 -13.89 1.35
C LEU A 182 -16.35 -13.94 0.42
N ARG A 183 -17.53 -13.55 0.92
CA ARG A 183 -18.75 -13.49 0.11
C ARG A 183 -18.61 -12.54 -1.07
N VAL A 184 -17.97 -11.39 -0.88
CA VAL A 184 -17.68 -10.44 -1.97
C VAL A 184 -16.75 -11.09 -3.01
N LEU A 185 -15.62 -11.65 -2.58
CA LEU A 185 -14.66 -12.26 -3.50
C LEU A 185 -15.28 -13.40 -4.32
N ILE A 186 -16.08 -14.27 -3.70
CA ILE A 186 -16.77 -15.37 -4.38
C ILE A 186 -17.80 -14.84 -5.40
N ARG A 187 -18.58 -13.82 -5.04
CA ARG A 187 -19.51 -13.17 -6.00
C ARG A 187 -18.79 -12.57 -7.20
N HIS A 188 -17.55 -12.13 -7.02
CA HIS A 188 -16.69 -11.62 -8.09
C HIS A 188 -15.87 -12.71 -8.81
N GLY A 189 -16.16 -14.00 -8.58
CA GLY A 189 -15.54 -15.11 -9.31
C GLY A 189 -14.23 -15.62 -8.71
N ALA A 190 -14.03 -15.45 -7.40
CA ALA A 190 -12.91 -16.09 -6.71
C ALA A 190 -13.02 -17.62 -6.82
N LYS A 191 -11.92 -18.25 -7.25
CA LYS A 191 -11.80 -19.70 -7.35
C LYS A 191 -11.41 -20.29 -6.00
N LEU A 192 -12.08 -21.38 -5.62
CA LEU A 192 -11.87 -22.07 -4.34
C LEU A 192 -10.76 -23.15 -4.42
N ASP A 193 -10.35 -23.54 -5.63
CA ASP A 193 -9.44 -24.65 -5.93
C ASP A 193 -7.99 -24.21 -6.16
N ILE A 194 -7.71 -22.91 -6.17
CA ILE A 194 -6.34 -22.40 -6.25
C ILE A 194 -5.62 -22.72 -4.95
N LYS A 195 -4.41 -23.28 -5.07
CA LYS A 195 -3.50 -23.49 -3.95
C LYS A 195 -2.53 -22.32 -3.83
N ASP A 196 -2.25 -21.92 -2.61
CA ASP A 196 -1.15 -21.00 -2.32
C ASP A 196 0.23 -21.66 -2.51
N SER A 197 1.28 -20.87 -2.34
CA SER A 197 2.67 -21.32 -2.53
C SER A 197 3.13 -22.45 -1.61
N ARG A 198 2.40 -22.78 -0.53
CA ARG A 198 2.66 -23.95 0.32
C ARG A 198 1.74 -25.13 0.01
N GLY A 199 0.93 -25.02 -1.03
CA GLY A 199 0.03 -26.08 -1.47
C GLY A 199 -1.32 -26.13 -0.74
N PHE A 200 -1.64 -25.12 0.09
CA PHE A 200 -2.91 -25.08 0.82
C PHE A 200 -4.00 -24.37 0.00
N LEU A 201 -5.24 -24.85 0.13
CA LEU A 201 -6.46 -24.16 -0.30
C LEU A 201 -6.85 -23.06 0.70
N ALA A 202 -7.71 -22.13 0.27
CA ALA A 202 -8.23 -21.08 1.15
C ALA A 202 -8.96 -21.65 2.39
N VAL A 203 -9.70 -22.76 2.22
CA VAL A 203 -10.39 -23.44 3.34
C VAL A 203 -9.40 -23.96 4.39
N GLU A 204 -8.29 -24.55 3.96
CA GLU A 204 -7.26 -25.08 4.85
C GLU A 204 -6.54 -23.93 5.58
N ARG A 205 -6.43 -22.75 4.96
CA ARG A 205 -5.96 -21.54 5.65
C ARG A 205 -6.90 -21.06 6.74
N ALA A 206 -8.21 -21.09 6.50
CA ALA A 206 -9.18 -20.79 7.56
C ALA A 206 -9.06 -21.80 8.72
N GLU A 207 -8.91 -23.09 8.42
CA GLU A 207 -8.74 -24.14 9.44
C GLU A 207 -7.46 -23.94 10.27
N VAL A 208 -6.31 -23.73 9.62
CA VAL A 208 -5.02 -23.51 10.29
C VAL A 208 -5.04 -22.29 11.20
N ASN A 209 -5.78 -21.25 10.84
CA ASN A 209 -5.92 -20.03 11.65
C ASN A 209 -7.11 -20.09 12.65
N GLY A 210 -7.82 -21.22 12.75
CA GLY A 210 -8.90 -21.40 13.72
C GLY A 210 -10.24 -20.76 13.34
N HIS A 211 -10.41 -20.33 12.08
CA HIS A 211 -11.63 -19.71 11.58
C HIS A 211 -12.64 -20.76 11.08
N GLY A 212 -13.14 -21.58 12.02
CA GLY A 212 -14.02 -22.71 11.72
C GLY A 212 -15.32 -22.35 10.98
N SER A 213 -15.93 -21.20 11.30
CA SER A 213 -17.14 -20.70 10.59
C SER A 213 -16.86 -20.44 9.12
N VAL A 214 -15.75 -19.75 8.80
CA VAL A 214 -15.31 -19.49 7.44
C VAL A 214 -14.94 -20.78 6.71
N ALA A 215 -14.26 -21.71 7.40
CA ALA A 215 -13.96 -23.02 6.82
C ALA A 215 -15.23 -23.79 6.48
N GLN A 216 -16.25 -23.75 7.34
CA GLN A 216 -17.56 -24.35 7.06
C GLN A 216 -18.27 -23.67 5.88
N PHE A 217 -18.20 -22.34 5.79
CA PHE A 217 -18.77 -21.59 4.68
C PHE A 217 -18.10 -21.96 3.34
N LEU A 218 -16.78 -22.13 3.32
CA LEU A 218 -16.02 -22.48 2.10
C LEU A 218 -16.22 -23.92 1.61
N ARG A 219 -16.75 -24.83 2.44
CA ARG A 219 -17.03 -26.23 2.06
C ARG A 219 -18.45 -26.44 1.51
N GLN A 220 -19.33 -25.45 1.65
CA GLN A 220 -20.70 -25.49 1.13
C GLN A 220 -20.72 -25.20 -0.37
#